data_AF-A0A4S8LRK9-F1
#
_entry.id   AF-A0A4S8LRK9-F1
#
_cell.length_a   1.000
_cell.length_b   1.000
_cell.length_c   1.000
_cell.angle_alpha   90.00
_cell.angle_beta   90.00
_cell.angle_gamma   90.00
#
_symmetry.space_group_name_H-M   'P 1'
#
loop_
_entity.id
_entity.type
_entity.pdbx_description
1 polymer ?
#
loop_
_entity_poly.entity_id
_entity_poly.type
_entity_poly.pdbx_seq_one_letter_code
_entity_poly.pdbx_strand_id
1 'polypeptide(L)'
;LQKDLEDQCVSLEMKAQKMVHYVVTRWNTFHDTLDRSITLEQPLMKLVILPKHNERNGRNLKHFKLTDTEWKILKQLLPMLKWFKQITEKVSKSGVPLLHKVIPWMDTFEGLLKGVVKDSSKHGTVRAAAARGLAVLNKYYSKTDDNVMYRICMREFF
;
A
#
# COMPACT_ATOMS: atom_id res chain seq x y z
N LEU A 1 -8.35 17.38 -14.86
CA LEU A 1 -8.26 16.06 -14.20
C LEU A 1 -8.74 16.11 -12.75
N GLN A 2 -8.04 16.78 -11.83
CA GLN A 2 -8.48 16.83 -10.41
C GLN A 2 -9.85 17.48 -10.25
N LYS A 3 -10.12 18.62 -10.91
CA LYS A 3 -11.45 19.24 -10.92
C LYS A 3 -12.52 18.31 -11.52
N ASP A 4 -12.20 17.66 -12.64
CA ASP A 4 -13.13 16.73 -13.29
C ASP A 4 -13.45 15.52 -12.41
N LEU A 5 -12.49 15.07 -11.59
CA LEU A 5 -12.69 14.02 -10.59
C LEU A 5 -13.59 14.51 -9.44
N GLU A 6 -13.38 15.73 -8.96
CA GLU A 6 -14.26 16.35 -7.95
C GLU A 6 -15.68 16.45 -8.48
N ASP A 7 -15.87 16.87 -9.74
CA ASP A 7 -17.18 16.90 -10.40
C ASP A 7 -17.81 15.49 -10.47
N GLN A 8 -17.01 14.44 -10.74
CA GLN A 8 -17.50 13.06 -10.72
C GLN A 8 -17.92 12.60 -9.31
N CYS A 9 -17.19 13.02 -8.27
CA CYS A 9 -17.57 12.75 -6.88
C CYS A 9 -18.94 13.37 -6.57
N VAL A 10 -19.11 14.65 -6.91
CA VAL A 10 -20.38 15.36 -6.69
C VAL A 10 -21.53 14.72 -7.47
N SER A 11 -21.29 14.29 -8.71
CA SER A 11 -22.29 13.58 -9.54
C SER A 11 -22.73 12.22 -8.97
N LEU A 12 -21.96 11.68 -8.02
CA LEU A 12 -22.22 10.42 -7.34
C LEU A 12 -22.67 10.64 -5.89
N GLU A 13 -23.02 11.87 -5.53
CA GLU A 13 -23.42 12.26 -4.16
C GLU A 13 -22.32 11.98 -3.11
N MET A 14 -21.07 11.91 -3.56
CA MET A 14 -19.90 11.74 -2.71
C MET A 14 -19.27 13.11 -2.41
N LYS A 15 -18.64 13.23 -1.25
CA LYS A 15 -17.84 14.42 -0.93
C LYS A 15 -16.76 14.63 -2.01
N ALA A 16 -16.65 15.84 -2.54
CA ALA A 16 -15.60 16.22 -3.47
C ALA A 16 -14.22 15.95 -2.85
N GLN A 17 -13.40 15.17 -3.54
CA GLN A 17 -12.08 14.76 -3.08
C GLN A 17 -11.09 14.71 -4.23
N LYS A 18 -9.86 15.10 -3.94
CA LYS A 18 -8.73 15.01 -4.88
C LYS A 18 -7.99 13.68 -4.69
N MET A 19 -7.32 13.23 -5.75
CA MET A 19 -6.36 12.15 -5.64
C MET A 19 -5.15 12.59 -4.83
N VAL A 20 -4.66 11.70 -3.96
CA VAL A 20 -3.38 11.84 -3.27
C VAL A 20 -2.26 11.64 -4.30
N HIS A 21 -1.23 12.48 -4.24
CA HIS A 21 -0.08 12.36 -5.12
C HIS A 21 0.88 11.30 -4.58
N TYR A 22 1.20 10.30 -5.42
CA TYR A 22 2.21 9.30 -5.12
C TYR A 22 3.61 9.90 -5.25
N VAL A 23 4.41 9.78 -4.20
CA VAL A 23 5.80 10.26 -4.15
C VAL A 23 6.73 9.06 -4.00
N VAL A 24 7.48 8.75 -5.06
CA VAL A 24 8.36 7.57 -5.14
C VAL A 24 9.36 7.49 -3.99
N THR A 25 9.90 8.63 -3.57
CA THR A 25 10.87 8.71 -2.46
C THR A 25 10.25 8.59 -1.08
N ARG A 26 8.91 8.64 -0.97
CA ARG A 26 8.17 8.50 0.29
C ARG A 26 7.34 7.22 0.22
N TRP A 27 7.95 6.11 0.62
CA TRP A 27 7.40 4.76 0.45
C TRP A 27 5.99 4.57 1.03
N ASN A 28 5.59 5.34 2.05
CA ASN A 28 4.25 5.30 2.63
C ASN A 28 3.15 5.92 1.74
N THR A 29 3.51 6.79 0.80
CA THR A 29 2.51 7.48 -0.04
C THR A 29 1.82 6.56 -1.04
N PHE A 30 2.41 5.40 -1.34
CA PHE A 30 1.77 4.40 -2.20
C PHE A 30 0.50 3.84 -1.54
N HIS A 31 0.58 3.51 -0.23
CA HIS A 31 -0.59 3.09 0.54
C HIS A 31 -1.69 4.15 0.47
N ASP A 32 -1.35 5.42 0.69
CA ASP A 32 -2.35 6.51 0.75
C ASP A 32 -2.98 6.81 -0.60
N THR A 33 -2.20 6.66 -1.66
CA THR A 33 -2.71 6.75 -3.03
C THR A 33 -3.67 5.60 -3.30
N LEU A 34 -3.31 4.37 -2.91
CA LEU A 34 -4.14 3.20 -3.13
C LEU A 34 -5.45 3.24 -2.33
N ASP A 35 -5.38 3.61 -1.06
CA ASP A 35 -6.53 3.81 -0.17
C ASP A 35 -7.49 4.86 -0.76
N ARG A 36 -6.94 5.97 -1.25
CA ARG A 36 -7.72 7.00 -1.96
C ARG A 36 -8.33 6.47 -3.24
N SER A 37 -7.58 5.74 -4.06
CA SER A 37 -8.06 5.16 -5.32
C SER A 37 -9.24 4.22 -5.09
N ILE A 38 -9.17 3.36 -4.06
CA ILE A 38 -10.26 2.45 -3.72
C ILE A 38 -11.48 3.22 -3.21
N THR A 39 -11.27 4.26 -2.39
CA THR A 39 -12.36 5.13 -1.92
C THR A 39 -13.05 5.86 -3.09
N LEU A 40 -12.27 6.25 -4.11
CA LEU A 40 -12.73 6.98 -5.29
C LEU A 40 -12.94 6.07 -6.51
N GLU A 41 -13.14 4.78 -6.32
CA GLU A 41 -13.26 3.80 -7.41
C GLU A 41 -14.33 4.20 -8.44
N GLN A 42 -15.56 4.50 -7.98
CA GLN A 42 -16.67 4.89 -8.86
C GLN A 42 -16.41 6.24 -9.58
N PRO A 43 -16.01 7.32 -8.89
CA PRO A 43 -15.60 8.57 -9.54
C PRO A 43 -14.48 8.39 -10.58
N LEU A 44 -13.46 7.58 -10.27
CA LEU A 44 -12.34 7.30 -11.18
C LEU A 44 -12.81 6.55 -12.42
N MET A 45 -13.69 5.56 -12.26
CA MET A 45 -14.26 4.80 -13.37
C MET A 45 -15.10 5.69 -14.30
N LYS A 46 -15.82 6.68 -13.76
CA LYS A 46 -16.50 7.71 -14.56
C LYS A 46 -15.50 8.66 -15.24
N LEU A 47 -14.47 9.11 -14.53
CA LEU A 47 -13.47 10.04 -15.04
C LEU A 47 -12.75 9.50 -16.28
N VAL A 48 -12.30 8.24 -16.23
CA VAL A 48 -11.52 7.63 -17.32
C VAL A 48 -12.31 7.45 -18.60
N ILE A 49 -13.65 7.41 -18.53
CA ILE A 49 -14.54 7.27 -19.69
C ILE A 49 -15.10 8.61 -20.20
N LEU A 50 -14.80 9.75 -19.57
CA LEU A 50 -15.32 11.05 -20.00
C LEU A 50 -14.93 11.36 -21.46
N PRO A 51 -15.89 11.74 -22.33
CA PRO A 51 -15.61 12.02 -23.75
C PRO A 51 -14.52 13.07 -23.96
N LYS A 52 -14.55 14.19 -23.21
CA LYS A 52 -13.56 15.27 -23.25
C LYS A 52 -12.10 14.84 -23.02
N HIS A 53 -11.89 13.65 -22.45
CA HIS A 53 -10.56 13.10 -22.20
C HIS A 53 -10.15 12.03 -23.22
N ASN A 54 -11.06 11.57 -24.07
CA ASN A 54 -10.90 10.45 -25.00
C ASN A 54 -11.16 10.82 -26.47
N GLU A 55 -11.19 12.11 -26.78
CA GLU A 55 -11.16 12.63 -28.15
C GLU A 55 -9.79 12.39 -28.82
N ARG A 56 -9.71 12.59 -30.14
CA ARG A 56 -8.51 12.32 -30.97
C ARG A 56 -7.22 12.98 -30.44
N ASN A 57 -7.33 14.17 -29.84
CA ASN A 57 -6.20 14.91 -29.24
C ASN A 57 -6.29 14.97 -27.70
N GLY A 58 -7.15 14.16 -27.10
CA GLY A 58 -7.31 14.06 -25.65
C GLY A 58 -6.19 13.28 -24.97
N ARG A 59 -6.25 13.19 -23.63
CA ARG A 59 -5.29 12.40 -22.84
C ARG A 59 -5.48 10.88 -22.97
N ASN A 60 -6.53 10.46 -23.68
CA ASN A 60 -6.96 9.09 -23.89
C ASN A 60 -7.03 8.29 -22.58
N LEU A 61 -7.75 8.76 -21.55
CA LEU A 61 -7.75 8.09 -20.24
C LEU A 61 -8.36 6.69 -20.23
N LYS A 62 -9.10 6.30 -21.27
CA LYS A 62 -9.85 5.04 -21.35
C LYS A 62 -8.95 3.81 -21.16
N HIS A 63 -7.68 3.86 -21.58
CA HIS A 63 -6.74 2.74 -21.41
C HIS A 63 -6.28 2.54 -19.95
N PHE A 64 -6.51 3.51 -19.06
CA PHE A 64 -6.27 3.36 -17.62
C PHE A 64 -7.47 2.80 -16.86
N LYS A 65 -8.56 2.45 -17.54
CA LYS A 65 -9.73 1.83 -16.91
C LYS A 65 -9.34 0.45 -16.38
N LEU A 66 -9.35 0.33 -15.06
CA LEU A 66 -9.11 -0.94 -14.39
C LEU A 66 -10.32 -1.88 -14.55
N THR A 67 -10.02 -3.16 -14.66
CA THR A 67 -10.98 -4.26 -14.63
C THR A 67 -11.40 -4.58 -13.19
N ASP A 68 -12.52 -5.28 -13.03
CA ASP A 68 -13.00 -5.71 -11.70
C ASP A 68 -11.98 -6.61 -10.99
N THR A 69 -11.25 -7.43 -11.75
CA THR A 69 -10.16 -8.26 -11.23
C THR A 69 -9.01 -7.40 -10.69
N GLU A 70 -8.60 -6.36 -11.40
CA GLU A 70 -7.56 -5.44 -10.93
C GLU A 70 -8.01 -4.70 -9.67
N TRP A 71 -9.24 -4.18 -9.63
CA TRP A 71 -9.79 -3.58 -8.42
C TRP A 71 -9.82 -4.56 -7.23
N LYS A 72 -10.18 -5.82 -7.47
CA LYS A 72 -10.13 -6.87 -6.45
C LYS A 72 -8.70 -7.11 -5.95
N ILE A 73 -7.71 -7.14 -6.83
CA ILE A 73 -6.29 -7.26 -6.46
C ILE A 73 -5.86 -6.08 -5.59
N LEU A 74 -6.19 -4.85 -6.00
CA LEU A 74 -5.87 -3.63 -5.25
C LEU A 74 -6.48 -3.65 -3.84
N LYS A 75 -7.76 -4.03 -3.71
CA LYS A 75 -8.46 -4.17 -2.42
C LYS A 75 -7.83 -5.24 -1.53
N GLN A 76 -7.36 -6.35 -2.10
CA GLN A 76 -6.66 -7.40 -1.34
C GLN A 76 -5.23 -7.00 -0.95
N LEU A 77 -4.57 -6.14 -1.73
CA LEU A 77 -3.22 -5.66 -1.47
C LEU A 77 -3.17 -4.60 -0.34
N LEU A 78 -4.18 -3.74 -0.27
CA LEU A 78 -4.21 -2.59 0.65
C LEU A 78 -3.96 -2.97 2.14
N PRO A 79 -4.60 -4.02 2.72
CA PRO A 79 -4.35 -4.40 4.11
C PRO A 79 -2.88 -4.77 4.39
N MET A 80 -2.21 -5.40 3.43
CA MET A 80 -0.80 -5.76 3.57
C MET A 80 0.08 -4.51 3.62
N LEU A 81 -0.17 -3.54 2.74
CA LEU A 81 0.54 -2.25 2.73
C LEU A 81 0.30 -1.45 4.01
N LYS A 82 -0.88 -1.57 4.62
CA LYS A 82 -1.23 -0.89 5.87
C LYS A 82 -0.33 -1.33 7.02
N TRP A 83 0.00 -2.61 7.13
CA TRP A 83 0.90 -3.11 8.18
C TRP A 83 2.28 -2.45 8.09
N PHE A 84 2.84 -2.36 6.88
CA PHE A 84 4.13 -1.70 6.64
C PHE A 84 4.08 -0.22 6.99
N LYS A 85 3.06 0.50 6.50
CA LYS A 85 2.87 1.92 6.78
C LYS A 85 2.85 2.20 8.29
N GLN A 86 2.06 1.44 9.05
CA GLN A 86 1.92 1.64 10.50
C GLN A 86 3.24 1.49 11.26
N ILE A 87 4.08 0.52 10.88
CA ILE A 87 5.38 0.31 11.56
C ILE A 87 6.39 1.35 11.10
N THR A 88 6.45 1.67 9.80
CA THR A 88 7.33 2.74 9.30
C THR A 88 7.00 4.07 9.97
N GLU A 89 5.73 4.41 10.16
CA GLU A 89 5.32 5.62 10.90
C GLU A 89 5.78 5.60 12.36
N LYS A 90 5.73 4.44 13.03
CA LYS A 90 6.24 4.31 14.41
C LYS A 90 7.75 4.50 14.47
N VAL A 91 8.49 3.83 13.58
CA VAL A 91 9.97 3.89 13.51
C VAL A 91 10.47 5.26 13.09
N SER A 92 9.69 6.00 12.31
CA SER A 92 10.05 7.35 11.83
C SER A 92 9.89 8.45 12.89
N LYS A 93 9.35 8.15 14.07
CA LYS A 93 9.25 9.12 15.17
C LYS A 93 10.61 9.30 15.82
N SER A 94 11.06 10.54 15.94
CA SER A 94 12.28 10.88 16.68
C SER A 94 12.05 10.77 18.20
N GLY A 95 13.15 10.57 18.94
CA GLY A 95 13.14 10.62 20.41
C GLY A 95 12.59 9.37 21.11
N VAL A 96 12.28 8.29 20.39
CA VAL A 96 11.81 7.03 20.98
C VAL A 96 12.79 5.89 20.65
N PRO A 97 13.46 5.27 21.64
CA PRO A 97 14.36 4.15 21.37
C PRO A 97 13.56 2.89 21.04
N LEU A 98 13.43 2.57 19.75
CA LEU A 98 12.62 1.46 19.24
C LEU A 98 13.43 0.25 18.77
N LEU A 99 14.76 0.24 19.00
CA LEU A 99 15.63 -0.83 18.51
C LEU A 99 15.19 -2.22 19.01
N HIS A 100 14.77 -2.30 20.28
CA HIS A 100 14.24 -3.51 20.90
C HIS A 100 12.93 -4.03 20.27
N LYS A 101 12.22 -3.21 19.49
CA LYS A 101 10.97 -3.61 18.80
C LYS A 101 11.20 -4.11 17.37
N VAL A 102 12.40 -3.92 16.80
CA VAL A 102 12.66 -4.25 15.39
C VAL A 102 12.50 -5.74 15.12
N ILE A 103 13.16 -6.62 15.90
CA ILE A 103 13.04 -8.08 15.73
C ILE A 103 11.59 -8.56 15.94
N PRO A 104 10.88 -8.19 17.03
CA PRO A 104 9.48 -8.59 17.22
C PRO A 104 8.54 -8.13 16.09
N TRP A 105 8.77 -6.94 15.51
CA TRP A 105 8.01 -6.49 14.35
C TRP A 105 8.33 -7.30 13.10
N MET A 106 9.60 -7.64 12.88
CA MET A 106 9.98 -8.50 11.76
C MET A 106 9.37 -9.90 11.88
N ASP A 107 9.36 -10.51 13.07
CA ASP A 107 8.68 -11.80 13.33
C ASP A 107 7.18 -11.72 13.02
N THR A 108 6.53 -10.64 13.49
CA THR A 108 5.10 -10.39 13.24
C THR A 108 4.84 -10.28 11.73
N PHE A 109 5.65 -9.52 11.00
CA PHE A 109 5.53 -9.38 9.56
C PHE A 109 5.77 -10.69 8.82
N GLU A 110 6.74 -11.48 9.26
CA GLU A 110 7.04 -12.76 8.65
C GLU A 110 5.83 -13.69 8.72
N GLY A 111 5.19 -13.79 9.90
CA GLY A 111 3.96 -14.53 10.11
C GLY A 111 2.80 -14.03 9.23
N LEU A 112 2.57 -12.71 9.19
CA LEU A 112 1.52 -12.10 8.37
C LEU A 112 1.70 -12.38 6.87
N LEU A 113 2.92 -12.22 6.34
CA LEU A 113 3.23 -12.46 4.94
C LEU A 113 3.12 -13.95 4.59
N LYS A 114 3.65 -14.85 5.44
CA LYS A 114 3.47 -16.31 5.27
C LYS A 114 1.99 -16.69 5.24
N GLY A 115 1.16 -16.04 6.06
CA GLY A 115 -0.29 -16.18 6.04
C GLY A 115 -0.89 -15.83 4.67
N VAL A 116 -0.56 -14.65 4.14
CA VAL A 116 -1.04 -14.22 2.81
C VAL A 116 -0.56 -15.15 1.68
N VAL A 117 0.69 -15.63 1.74
CA VAL A 117 1.23 -16.57 0.75
C VAL A 117 0.44 -17.88 0.71
N LYS A 118 -0.02 -18.39 1.86
CA LYS A 118 -0.76 -19.65 1.98
C LYS A 118 -2.27 -19.50 1.76
N ASP A 119 -2.80 -18.28 1.84
CA ASP A 119 -4.23 -18.01 1.70
C ASP A 119 -4.69 -18.15 0.23
N SER A 120 -5.36 -19.27 -0.07
CA SER A 120 -5.92 -19.56 -1.40
C SER A 120 -7.10 -18.68 -1.79
N SER A 121 -7.70 -17.93 -0.85
CA SER A 121 -8.74 -16.95 -1.15
C SER A 121 -8.19 -15.67 -1.79
N LYS A 122 -6.88 -15.43 -1.68
CA LYS A 122 -6.20 -14.29 -2.30
C LYS A 122 -5.83 -14.58 -3.75
N HIS A 123 -5.87 -13.54 -4.57
CA HIS A 123 -5.45 -13.61 -5.96
C HIS A 123 -3.97 -14.01 -6.06
N GLY A 124 -3.60 -14.79 -7.08
CA GLY A 124 -2.23 -15.27 -7.28
C GLY A 124 -1.18 -14.16 -7.26
N THR A 125 -1.49 -13.01 -7.86
CA THR A 125 -0.64 -11.81 -7.83
C THR A 125 -0.39 -11.29 -6.41
N VAL A 126 -1.41 -11.30 -5.54
CA VAL A 126 -1.27 -10.82 -4.14
C VAL A 126 -0.40 -11.79 -3.35
N ARG A 127 -0.60 -13.09 -3.55
CA ARG A 127 0.23 -14.14 -2.93
C ARG A 127 1.69 -14.04 -3.39
N ALA A 128 1.92 -13.82 -4.69
CA ALA A 128 3.25 -13.61 -5.25
C ALA A 128 3.90 -12.32 -4.73
N ALA A 129 3.15 -11.23 -4.60
CA ALA A 129 3.62 -9.99 -3.99
C ALA A 129 4.03 -10.20 -2.52
N ALA A 130 3.23 -10.93 -1.74
CA ALA A 130 3.57 -11.29 -0.36
C ALA A 130 4.82 -12.16 -0.28
N ALA A 131 5.00 -13.13 -1.19
CA ALA A 131 6.20 -13.97 -1.24
C ALA A 131 7.47 -13.14 -1.54
N ARG A 132 7.36 -12.16 -2.45
CA ARG A 132 8.46 -11.21 -2.71
C ARG A 132 8.74 -10.31 -1.52
N GLY A 133 7.69 -9.80 -0.86
CA GLY A 133 7.81 -9.04 0.38
C GLY A 133 8.52 -9.83 1.48
N LEU A 134 8.18 -11.12 1.62
CA LEU A 134 8.81 -12.03 2.58
C LEU A 134 10.29 -12.24 2.27
N ALA A 135 10.67 -12.42 1.01
CA ALA A 135 12.07 -12.55 0.62
C ALA A 135 12.89 -11.29 0.97
N VAL A 136 12.32 -10.10 0.76
CA VAL A 136 12.96 -8.84 1.14
C VAL A 136 13.05 -8.71 2.66
N LEU A 137 11.98 -9.05 3.38
CA LEU A 137 11.96 -9.03 4.84
C LEU A 137 13.06 -9.94 5.41
N ASN A 138 13.15 -11.18 4.93
CA ASN A 138 14.15 -12.15 5.40
C ASN A 138 15.59 -11.70 5.12
N LYS A 139 15.82 -11.00 4.00
CA LYS A 139 17.13 -10.38 3.71
C LYS A 139 17.53 -9.35 4.77
N TYR A 140 16.59 -8.54 5.27
CA TYR A 140 16.89 -7.55 6.31
C TYR A 140 16.84 -8.14 7.71
N TYR A 141 16.02 -9.17 7.92
CA TYR A 141 15.99 -9.94 9.16
C TYR A 141 17.39 -10.50 9.45
N SER A 142 18.03 -11.15 8.49
CA SER A 142 19.38 -11.70 8.68
C SER A 142 20.45 -10.64 9.01
N LYS A 143 20.20 -9.37 8.67
CA LYS A 143 21.07 -8.24 9.05
C LYS A 143 20.93 -7.80 10.49
N THR A 144 19.87 -8.20 11.17
CA THR A 144 19.75 -7.95 12.62
C THR A 144 20.71 -8.84 13.43
N ASP A 145 21.12 -9.99 12.88
CA ASP A 145 22.10 -10.87 13.52
C ASP A 145 23.54 -10.34 13.41
N ASP A 146 23.83 -9.51 12.40
CA ASP A 146 25.13 -8.89 12.20
C ASP A 146 25.47 -7.84 13.28
N ASN A 147 24.49 -7.39 14.07
CA ASN A 147 24.68 -6.38 15.11
C ASN A 147 24.08 -6.81 16.47
N VAL A 148 24.97 -7.04 17.44
CA VAL A 148 24.62 -7.45 18.81
C VAL A 148 23.65 -6.49 19.52
N MET A 149 23.60 -5.22 19.12
CA MET A 149 22.72 -4.21 19.72
C MET A 149 21.24 -4.60 19.65
N TYR A 150 20.80 -5.21 18.54
CA TYR A 150 19.40 -5.66 18.44
C TYR A 150 19.06 -6.71 19.51
N ARG A 151 20.00 -7.60 19.83
CA ARG A 151 19.82 -8.66 20.83
C ARG A 151 19.96 -8.14 22.26
N ILE A 152 20.92 -7.24 22.53
CA ILE A 152 21.10 -6.63 23.85
C ILE A 152 19.84 -5.85 24.24
N CYS A 153 19.35 -4.99 23.34
CA CYS A 153 18.16 -4.20 23.61
C CYS A 153 16.88 -5.04 23.79
N MET A 154 16.82 -6.25 23.23
CA MET A 154 15.70 -7.17 23.50
C MET A 154 15.80 -7.87 24.87
N ARG A 155 17.01 -8.15 25.36
CA ARG A 155 17.22 -8.88 26.62
C ARG A 155 16.80 -8.10 27.86
N GLU A 156 16.80 -6.77 27.83
CA GLU A 156 16.38 -5.95 28.98
C GLU A 156 14.85 -5.88 29.18
N PHE A 157 14.05 -6.56 28.35
CA PHE A 157 12.58 -6.62 28.47
C PHE A 157 12.05 -7.99 28.93
N PHE A 158 12.93 -8.89 29.40
CA PHE A 158 12.59 -10.19 29.97
C PHE A 158 13.18 -10.36 31.37
#